data_AF-A0A426VNG8-F1
#
_entry.id   AF-A0A426VNG8-F1
#
_cell.length_a   1.000
_cell.length_b   1.000
_cell.length_c   1.000
_cell.angle_alpha   90.00
_cell.angle_beta   90.00
_cell.angle_gamma   90.00
#
_symmetry.space_group_name_H-M   'P 1'
#
loop_
_entity.id
_entity.type
_entity.pdbx_description
1 polymer ?
#
loop_
_entity_poly.entity_id
_entity_poly.type
_entity_poly.pdbx_seq_one_letter_code
_entity_poly.pdbx_strand_id
1 'polypeptide(L)'
;MKYGIMLAFFILLNGCASIPSFQSKDNLSEYDTNKQIILDDDVIYKVKKGFVKWYFGVKKGVYTAKYQDDSGYYFEGLGYSSCIGTEGKTGGCTSELVGGIWQSKSNPHDFRMYYIDGVPRGEESNVQGFALIIGKYIVETASAEFSGQIKKKL
;
A
#
# COMPACT_ATOMS: atom_id res chain seq x y z
N MET A 1 45.99 15.43 27.34
CA MET A 1 44.88 15.70 26.40
C MET A 1 44.54 14.42 25.66
N LYS A 2 43.56 13.66 26.13
CA LYS A 2 43.09 12.40 25.50
C LYS A 2 41.57 12.26 25.71
N TYR A 3 40.80 13.13 25.07
CA TYR A 3 39.35 12.98 24.97
C TYR A 3 38.94 13.44 23.57
N GLY A 4 39.04 12.53 22.61
CA GLY A 4 38.83 12.84 21.20
C GLY A 4 38.42 11.63 20.38
N ILE A 5 37.68 10.69 20.96
CA ILE A 5 37.03 9.59 20.21
C ILE A 5 35.76 9.18 20.98
N MET A 6 34.74 10.05 21.02
CA MET A 6 33.42 9.65 21.55
C MET A 6 32.28 10.41 20.86
N LEU A 7 32.40 10.64 19.54
CA LEU A 7 31.38 11.38 18.79
C LEU A 7 31.05 10.79 17.41
N ALA A 8 31.38 9.52 17.15
CA ALA A 8 31.22 8.92 15.82
C ALA A 8 30.30 7.68 15.77
N PHE A 9 29.70 7.26 16.89
CA PHE A 9 28.90 6.02 16.93
C PHE A 9 27.39 6.19 17.08
N PHE A 10 26.87 7.42 17.13
CA PHE A 10 25.43 7.68 17.31
C PHE A 10 24.65 8.00 16.03
N ILE A 11 25.27 7.93 14.84
CA ILE A 11 24.62 8.33 13.57
C ILE A 11 24.04 7.14 12.77
N LEU A 12 24.17 5.90 13.24
CA LEU A 12 23.83 4.71 12.41
C LEU A 12 22.47 4.05 12.68
N LEU A 13 21.49 4.71 13.31
CA LEU A 13 20.17 4.10 13.57
C LEU A 13 18.97 4.67 12.78
N ASN A 14 19.19 5.54 11.79
CA ASN A 14 18.12 5.94 10.85
C ASN A 14 18.09 5.11 9.56
N GLY A 15 18.43 3.84 9.67
CA GLY A 15 18.15 2.83 8.64
C GLY A 15 16.83 2.16 8.88
N CYS A 16 15.74 2.91 9.10
CA CYS A 16 14.39 2.35 9.02
C CYS A 16 14.15 1.95 7.57
N ALA A 17 14.54 0.73 7.20
CA ALA A 17 13.92 0.03 6.10
C ALA A 17 12.41 0.14 6.35
N SER A 18 11.68 0.78 5.45
CA SER A 18 10.23 0.93 5.54
C SER A 18 9.60 -0.45 5.38
N ILE A 19 9.54 -1.20 6.47
CA ILE A 19 8.79 -2.46 6.54
C ILE A 19 7.33 -2.05 6.27
N PRO A 20 6.64 -2.72 5.33
CA PRO A 20 5.20 -2.51 5.15
C PRO A 20 4.50 -2.64 6.51
N SER A 21 3.69 -1.67 6.88
CA SER A 21 2.88 -1.79 8.09
C SER A 21 1.77 -2.80 7.81
N PHE A 22 1.79 -3.92 8.54
CA PHE A 22 0.74 -4.93 8.48
C PHE A 22 -0.35 -4.57 9.49
N GLN A 23 -1.54 -4.24 9.02
CA GLN A 23 -2.70 -4.05 9.90
C GLN A 23 -3.62 -5.27 9.80
N SER A 24 -3.99 -5.85 10.94
CA SER A 24 -5.14 -6.75 10.99
C SER A 24 -6.42 -5.91 11.01
N LYS A 25 -7.52 -6.46 10.50
CA LYS A 25 -8.83 -5.82 10.59
C LYS A 25 -9.19 -5.48 12.05
N ASP A 26 -8.72 -6.29 13.00
CA ASP A 26 -8.96 -6.11 14.44
C ASP A 26 -8.36 -4.82 15.02
N ASN A 27 -7.38 -4.22 14.34
CA ASN A 27 -6.76 -2.96 14.73
C ASN A 27 -7.32 -1.75 13.97
N LEU A 28 -8.34 -1.97 13.14
CA LEU A 28 -9.01 -0.93 12.38
C LEU A 28 -10.36 -0.61 13.03
N SER A 29 -10.64 0.68 13.16
CA SER A 29 -11.97 1.16 13.56
C SER A 29 -12.80 1.47 12.32
N GLU A 30 -14.10 1.18 12.37
CA GLU A 30 -15.01 1.64 11.32
C GLU A 30 -14.99 3.17 11.23
N TYR A 31 -15.03 3.67 10.00
CA TYR A 31 -15.04 5.10 9.72
C TYR A 31 -16.28 5.44 8.92
N ASP A 32 -17.37 5.71 9.64
CA ASP A 32 -18.67 6.04 9.07
C ASP A 32 -18.65 7.46 8.47
N THR A 33 -18.40 7.53 7.17
CA THR A 33 -18.40 8.77 6.39
C THR A 33 -18.78 8.51 4.93
N ASN A 34 -19.33 9.52 4.27
CA ASN A 34 -19.62 9.49 2.83
C ASN A 34 -18.42 9.93 1.98
N LYS A 35 -17.21 10.01 2.56
CA LYS A 35 -16.02 10.45 1.85
C LYS A 35 -15.61 9.42 0.80
N GLN A 36 -15.40 9.89 -0.43
CA GLN A 36 -15.05 9.06 -1.58
C GLN A 36 -13.82 9.59 -2.32
N ILE A 37 -13.12 8.67 -2.99
CA ILE A 37 -12.13 8.95 -4.03
C ILE A 37 -12.64 8.30 -5.31
N ILE A 38 -12.75 9.07 -6.39
CA ILE A 38 -13.25 8.58 -7.68
C ILE A 38 -12.09 8.59 -8.66
N LEU A 39 -11.84 7.45 -9.31
CA LEU A 39 -10.80 7.31 -10.33
C LEU A 39 -11.43 6.98 -11.68
N ASP A 40 -11.20 7.82 -12.68
CA ASP A 40 -11.69 7.60 -14.05
C ASP A 40 -10.83 6.59 -14.84
N ASP A 41 -9.57 6.41 -14.42
CA ASP A 41 -8.61 5.48 -15.01
C ASP A 41 -7.82 4.77 -13.92
N ASP A 42 -7.31 3.58 -14.26
CA ASP A 42 -6.37 2.82 -13.43
C ASP A 42 -5.14 3.67 -13.08
N VAL A 43 -4.65 3.51 -11.86
CA VAL A 43 -3.44 4.18 -11.35
C VAL A 43 -2.44 3.09 -11.00
N ILE A 44 -1.48 2.87 -11.92
CA ILE A 44 -0.44 1.86 -11.80
C ILE A 44 0.91 2.56 -11.72
N TYR A 45 1.74 2.16 -10.77
CA TYR A 45 3.09 2.66 -10.58
C TYR A 45 4.08 1.50 -10.50
N LYS A 46 5.35 1.81 -10.73
CA LYS A 46 6.43 0.81 -10.77
C LYS A 46 7.36 1.01 -9.59
N VAL A 47 7.73 -0.09 -8.95
CA VAL A 47 8.70 -0.08 -7.83
C VAL A 47 9.75 -1.14 -8.09
N LYS A 48 11.02 -0.78 -7.89
CA LYS A 48 12.11 -1.74 -7.90
C LYS A 48 12.30 -2.28 -6.48
N LYS A 49 11.97 -3.55 -6.25
CA LYS A 49 12.23 -4.26 -4.98
C LYS A 49 13.33 -5.29 -5.24
N GLY A 50 14.55 -4.99 -4.81
CA GLY A 50 15.74 -5.79 -5.14
C GLY A 50 16.07 -5.75 -6.64
N PHE A 51 16.20 -6.93 -7.26
CA PHE A 51 16.44 -7.08 -8.70
C PHE A 51 15.17 -7.13 -9.54
N VAL A 52 13.99 -7.19 -8.91
CA VAL A 52 12.71 -7.35 -9.60
C VAL A 52 11.99 -6.01 -9.67
N LYS A 53 11.48 -5.68 -10.86
CA LYS A 53 10.56 -4.57 -11.06
C LYS A 53 9.13 -5.06 -10.85
N TRP A 54 8.46 -4.43 -9.90
CA TRP A 54 7.09 -4.70 -9.53
C TRP A 54 6.17 -3.61 -10.06
N TYR A 55 4.96 -4.00 -10.36
CA TYR A 55 3.84 -3.15 -10.74
C TYR A 55 2.83 -3.23 -9.60
N PHE A 56 2.41 -2.08 -9.11
CA PHE A 56 1.41 -1.93 -8.07
C PHE A 56 0.37 -0.94 -8.56
N GLY A 57 -0.90 -1.13 -8.22
CA GLY A 57 -1.90 -0.17 -8.62
C GLY A 57 -3.29 -0.44 -8.09
N VAL A 58 -4.15 0.53 -8.36
CA VAL A 58 -5.58 0.46 -8.11
C VAL A 58 -6.31 0.73 -9.41
N LYS A 59 -7.45 0.06 -9.61
CA LYS A 59 -8.25 0.18 -10.83
C LYS A 59 -9.13 1.43 -10.80
N LYS A 60 -9.64 1.83 -11.96
CA LYS A 60 -10.71 2.83 -12.05
C LYS A 60 -11.93 2.40 -11.24
N GLY A 61 -12.63 3.37 -10.66
CA GLY A 61 -13.82 3.14 -9.86
C GLY A 61 -13.96 4.09 -8.68
N VAL A 62 -14.95 3.80 -7.83
CA VAL A 62 -15.24 4.57 -6.62
C VAL A 62 -14.66 3.84 -5.41
N TYR A 63 -13.91 4.58 -4.59
CA TYR A 63 -13.32 4.11 -3.35
C TYR A 63 -13.99 4.85 -2.19
N THR A 64 -14.65 4.12 -1.32
CA THR A 64 -15.39 4.71 -0.18
C THR A 64 -14.60 4.46 1.09
N ALA A 65 -14.45 5.50 1.90
CA ALA A 65 -13.86 5.36 3.23
C ALA A 65 -14.67 4.37 4.08
N LYS A 66 -14.02 3.33 4.59
CA LYS A 66 -14.68 2.30 5.43
C LYS A 66 -14.04 2.16 6.80
N TYR A 67 -12.72 2.31 6.87
CA TYR A 67 -11.98 2.08 8.10
C TYR A 67 -10.93 3.17 8.34
N GLN A 68 -10.44 3.26 9.57
CA GLN A 68 -9.34 4.12 9.95
C GLN A 68 -8.50 3.51 11.09
N ASP A 69 -7.25 3.93 11.16
CA ASP A 69 -6.37 3.76 12.32
C ASP A 69 -5.74 5.11 12.70
N ASP A 70 -4.82 5.14 13.66
CA ASP A 70 -4.15 6.39 14.07
C ASP A 70 -3.34 7.06 12.95
N SER A 71 -2.93 6.29 11.94
CA SER A 71 -2.06 6.75 10.86
C SER A 71 -2.83 7.25 9.63
N GLY A 72 -4.01 6.70 9.33
CA GLY A 72 -4.70 6.99 8.09
C GLY A 72 -6.12 6.44 7.95
N TYR A 73 -6.68 6.68 6.78
CA TYR A 73 -8.01 6.26 6.35
C TYR A 73 -7.91 5.25 5.22
N TYR A 74 -8.76 4.22 5.26
CA TYR A 74 -8.82 3.15 4.26
C TYR A 74 -10.06 3.33 3.39
N PHE A 75 -9.83 3.67 2.13
CA PHE A 75 -10.86 3.78 1.11
C PHE A 75 -10.90 2.47 0.31
N GLU A 76 -11.96 1.70 0.49
CA GLU A 76 -12.12 0.39 -0.14
C GLU A 76 -12.80 0.53 -1.50
N GLY A 77 -12.22 -0.13 -2.51
CA GLY A 77 -12.83 -0.24 -3.83
C GLY A 77 -13.75 -1.46 -3.94
N LEU A 78 -14.53 -1.55 -5.01
CA LEU A 78 -15.41 -2.69 -5.24
C LEU A 78 -14.63 -3.95 -5.66
N GLY A 79 -14.82 -5.05 -4.95
CA GLY A 79 -14.27 -6.36 -5.30
C GLY A 79 -12.74 -6.36 -5.39
N TYR A 80 -12.20 -6.74 -6.54
CA TYR A 80 -10.76 -6.83 -6.80
C TYR A 80 -10.23 -5.55 -7.45
N SER A 81 -10.26 -4.48 -6.66
CA SER A 81 -9.90 -3.10 -7.03
C SER A 81 -8.39 -2.82 -7.03
N SER A 82 -7.60 -3.65 -6.35
CA SER A 82 -6.14 -3.53 -6.25
C SER A 82 -5.45 -4.54 -7.17
N CYS A 83 -4.21 -4.26 -7.56
CA CYS A 83 -3.46 -5.18 -8.38
C CYS A 83 -1.94 -5.16 -8.10
N ILE A 84 -1.31 -6.31 -8.28
CA ILE A 84 0.15 -6.48 -8.21
C ILE A 84 0.66 -7.28 -9.41
N GLY A 85 1.91 -7.10 -9.77
CA GLY A 85 2.59 -7.94 -10.74
C GLY A 85 4.08 -7.65 -10.83
N THR A 86 4.79 -8.44 -11.63
CA THR A 86 6.22 -8.27 -11.88
C THR A 86 6.49 -8.11 -13.36
N GLU A 87 7.64 -7.54 -13.70
CA GLU A 87 8.16 -7.50 -15.07
C GLU A 87 8.52 -8.91 -15.56
N GLY A 88 7.50 -9.69 -15.95
CA GLY A 88 7.61 -10.96 -16.67
C GLY A 88 7.24 -10.80 -18.16
N LYS A 89 6.84 -11.89 -18.84
CA LYS A 89 6.52 -11.87 -20.28
C LYS A 89 5.34 -10.95 -20.66
N THR A 90 4.37 -10.80 -19.76
CA THR A 90 3.17 -9.98 -19.99
C THR A 90 3.35 -8.53 -19.54
N GLY A 91 4.16 -8.28 -18.51
CA GLY A 91 4.34 -6.97 -17.88
C GLY A 91 3.05 -6.43 -17.23
N GLY A 92 3.19 -5.60 -16.20
CA GLY A 92 2.03 -4.91 -15.61
C GLY A 92 1.40 -5.61 -14.40
N CYS A 93 0.21 -5.13 -14.04
CA CYS A 93 -0.60 -5.63 -12.93
C CYS A 93 -1.34 -6.91 -13.35
N THR A 94 -0.83 -8.07 -12.96
CA THR A 94 -1.35 -9.37 -13.42
C THR A 94 -2.23 -10.08 -12.40
N SER A 95 -2.04 -9.82 -11.10
CA SER A 95 -2.84 -10.39 -10.03
C SER A 95 -3.83 -9.36 -9.51
N GLU A 96 -5.11 -9.70 -9.51
CA GLU A 96 -6.17 -8.84 -8.97
C GLU A 96 -6.44 -9.21 -7.50
N LEU A 97 -6.47 -8.20 -6.63
CA LEU A 97 -6.59 -8.35 -5.18
C LEU A 97 -7.71 -7.46 -4.65
N VAL A 98 -8.33 -7.88 -3.55
CA VAL A 98 -9.20 -6.99 -2.78
C VAL A 98 -8.35 -5.91 -2.11
N GLY A 99 -8.75 -4.65 -2.20
CA GLY A 99 -7.99 -3.56 -1.59
C GLY A 99 -8.53 -2.16 -1.89
N GLY A 100 -7.62 -1.19 -1.87
CA GLY A 100 -7.96 0.17 -2.23
C GLY A 100 -6.86 1.18 -1.94
N ILE A 101 -7.27 2.36 -1.49
CA ILE A 101 -6.41 3.52 -1.27
C ILE A 101 -6.34 3.81 0.22
N TRP A 102 -5.15 3.88 0.76
CA TRP A 102 -4.88 4.42 2.08
C TRP A 102 -4.48 5.89 1.96
N GLN A 103 -5.03 6.75 2.81
CA GLN A 103 -4.68 8.17 2.89
C GLN A 103 -4.16 8.50 4.28
N SER A 104 -2.99 9.14 4.36
CA SER A 104 -2.43 9.58 5.64
C SER A 104 -3.28 10.66 6.32
N LYS A 105 -3.42 10.55 7.65
CA LYS A 105 -3.98 11.59 8.51
C LYS A 105 -3.02 12.77 8.70
N SER A 106 -1.71 12.51 8.78
CA SER A 106 -0.70 13.55 9.01
C SER A 106 -0.31 14.29 7.73
N ASN A 107 -0.51 13.67 6.57
CA ASN A 107 -0.30 14.28 5.27
C ASN A 107 -1.44 13.91 4.30
N PRO A 108 -2.47 14.75 4.14
CA PRO A 108 -3.62 14.46 3.28
C PRO A 108 -3.28 14.25 1.79
N HIS A 109 -2.03 14.50 1.37
CA HIS A 109 -1.54 14.25 0.03
C HIS A 109 -0.68 12.98 -0.10
N ASP A 110 -0.45 12.24 0.99
CA ASP A 110 0.19 10.92 0.97
C ASP A 110 -0.88 9.85 0.78
N PHE A 111 -0.95 9.34 -0.44
CA PHE A 111 -1.79 8.22 -0.83
C PHE A 111 -0.93 7.00 -1.10
N ARG A 112 -1.44 5.84 -0.70
CA ARG A 112 -0.79 4.55 -0.92
C ARG A 112 -1.81 3.53 -1.36
N MET A 113 -1.40 2.60 -2.19
CA MET A 113 -2.18 1.39 -2.43
C MET A 113 -2.18 0.54 -1.15
N TYR A 114 -3.31 -0.10 -0.85
CA TYR A 114 -3.32 -1.25 0.04
C TYR A 114 -4.03 -2.43 -0.61
N TYR A 115 -3.74 -3.63 -0.11
CA TYR A 115 -4.44 -4.85 -0.47
C TYR A 115 -4.60 -5.77 0.73
N ILE A 116 -5.54 -6.70 0.64
CA ILE A 116 -5.79 -7.74 1.63
C ILE A 116 -5.13 -9.02 1.14
N ASP A 117 -4.14 -9.51 1.88
CA ASP A 117 -3.39 -10.70 1.49
C ASP A 117 -4.24 -11.98 1.54
N GLY A 118 -3.98 -12.91 0.63
CA GLY A 118 -4.71 -14.19 0.55
C GLY A 118 -6.11 -14.15 -0.04
N VAL A 119 -6.51 -13.04 -0.70
CA VAL A 119 -7.80 -12.95 -1.43
C VAL A 119 -7.59 -12.57 -2.91
N PRO A 120 -6.86 -13.37 -3.72
CA PRO A 120 -6.74 -13.14 -5.15
C PRO A 120 -7.98 -13.58 -5.92
N ARG A 121 -8.27 -12.93 -7.06
CA ARG A 121 -9.38 -13.34 -7.93
C ARG A 121 -9.02 -14.60 -8.70
N GLY A 122 -9.81 -15.67 -8.49
CA GLY A 122 -9.84 -16.80 -9.42
C GLY A 122 -8.73 -17.85 -9.28
N GLU A 123 -8.01 -17.92 -8.15
CA GLU A 123 -7.11 -19.05 -7.88
C GLU A 123 -7.42 -19.70 -6.52
N GLU A 124 -7.51 -21.04 -6.54
CA GLU A 124 -7.11 -21.90 -5.42
C GLU A 124 -5.64 -21.64 -5.14
N SER A 125 -5.37 -20.61 -4.35
CA SER A 125 -4.05 -20.04 -4.34
C SER A 125 -3.13 -20.90 -3.45
N ASN A 126 -2.15 -21.55 -4.07
CA ASN A 126 -0.87 -21.93 -3.42
C ASN A 126 -0.09 -20.65 -3.03
N VAL A 127 -0.74 -19.71 -2.35
CA VAL A 127 -0.15 -18.46 -1.88
C VAL A 127 0.88 -18.84 -0.82
N GLN A 128 2.14 -18.87 -1.25
CA GLN A 128 3.30 -18.71 -0.38
C GLN A 128 3.35 -17.26 0.13
N GLY A 129 2.27 -16.79 0.74
CA GLY A 129 2.35 -15.71 1.71
C GLY A 129 2.93 -16.29 3.00
N PHE A 130 3.61 -15.47 3.80
CA PHE A 130 3.84 -15.90 5.17
C PHE A 130 2.47 -16.08 5.83
N ALA A 131 2.15 -17.27 6.34
CA ALA A 131 0.85 -17.59 6.96
C ALA A 131 0.40 -16.55 8.03
N LEU A 132 1.34 -15.78 8.56
CA LEU A 132 1.13 -14.68 9.50
C LEU A 132 0.52 -13.40 8.88
N ILE A 133 0.33 -13.32 7.57
CA ILE A 133 -0.08 -12.11 6.84
C ILE A 133 -1.43 -12.25 6.13
N ILE A 134 -1.94 -13.48 5.95
CA ILE A 134 -3.25 -13.74 5.32
C ILE A 134 -4.37 -12.97 6.03
N GLY A 135 -5.23 -12.32 5.26
CA GLY A 135 -6.34 -11.50 5.76
C GLY A 135 -5.93 -10.15 6.34
N LYS A 136 -4.64 -9.78 6.31
CA LYS A 136 -4.16 -8.48 6.77
C LYS A 136 -4.19 -7.45 5.63
N TYR A 137 -4.45 -6.20 6.02
CA TYR A 137 -4.31 -5.02 5.20
C TYR A 137 -2.82 -4.70 5.10
N ILE A 138 -2.28 -4.84 3.90
CA ILE A 138 -0.90 -4.47 3.57
C ILE A 138 -0.93 -3.11 2.90
N VAL A 139 -0.46 -2.10 3.61
CA VAL A 139 -0.25 -0.75 3.04
C VAL A 139 1.12 -0.73 2.37
N GLU A 140 1.13 -0.48 1.07
CA GLU A 140 2.38 -0.39 0.31
C GLU A 140 3.20 0.84 0.69
N THR A 141 4.48 0.82 0.31
CA THR A 141 5.37 1.95 0.56
C THR A 141 4.91 3.20 -0.18
N ALA A 142 5.15 4.38 0.41
CA ALA A 142 4.83 5.66 -0.20
C ALA A 142 5.40 5.80 -1.62
N SER A 143 4.60 6.33 -2.54
CA SER A 143 5.00 6.61 -3.92
C SER A 143 4.49 7.99 -4.33
N ALA A 144 5.43 8.89 -4.64
CA ALA A 144 5.10 10.24 -5.12
C ALA A 144 4.36 10.20 -6.47
N GLU A 145 4.69 9.22 -7.32
CA GLU A 145 4.00 8.98 -8.59
C GLU A 145 2.53 8.62 -8.34
N PHE A 146 2.27 7.66 -7.45
CA PHE A 146 0.91 7.24 -7.10
C PHE A 146 0.12 8.40 -6.48
N SER A 147 0.68 9.04 -5.45
CA SER A 147 0.04 10.19 -4.78
C SER A 147 -0.26 11.34 -5.74
N GLY A 148 0.65 11.63 -6.67
CA GLY A 148 0.47 12.65 -7.70
C GLY A 148 -0.65 12.32 -8.69
N GLN A 149 -0.80 11.04 -9.05
CA GLN A 149 -1.88 10.59 -9.93
C GLN A 149 -3.25 10.62 -9.24
N ILE A 150 -3.33 10.23 -7.96
CA ILE A 150 -4.58 10.32 -7.19
C ILE A 150 -4.97 11.79 -6.97
N LYS A 151 -4.03 12.67 -6.60
CA LYS A 151 -4.31 14.09 -6.36
C LYS A 151 -4.87 14.83 -7.57
N LYS A 152 -4.44 14.48 -8.79
CA LYS A 152 -4.99 15.07 -10.02
C LYS A 152 -6.47 14.74 -10.26
N LYS A 153 -7.01 13.77 -9.52
CA LYS A 153 -8.36 13.22 -9.65
C LYS A 153 -9.25 13.52 -8.44
N LEU A 154 -8.75 14.32 -7.47
CA LEU A 154 -9.53 14.89 -6.36
C LEU A 154 -9.92 16.32 -6.70
#